data_AF-A0A1X2FJC9-F1
#
_entry.id   AF-A0A1X2FJC9-F1
#
_cell.length_a   1.000
_cell.length_b   1.000
_cell.length_c   1.000
_cell.angle_alpha   90.00
_cell.angle_beta   90.00
_cell.angle_gamma   90.00
#
_symmetry.space_group_name_H-M   'P 1'
#
loop_
_entity.id
_entity.type
_entity.pdbx_description
1 polymer ?
#
loop_
_entity_poly.entity_id
_entity_poly.type
_entity_poly.pdbx_seq_one_letter_code
_entity_poly.pdbx_strand_id
1 'polypeptide(L)'
;MIDVELTPTRRWQALVPELQSMTTPTGSTAPVPSPAAADRAADTAERLLLLLHYSIDWDNTWIGEEKHRKTYWDDVLVSRVRVASYRSATLHEWWSTASSLLDATAPRHSDRRRELAQLLQEPPLPVLSILQTSLPALLLRVRIITEAVSAERKAQNR
;
A
#
# COMPACT_ATOMS: atom_id res chain seq x y z
N MET A 1 -2.94 24.96 -18.28
CA MET A 1 -2.25 23.95 -17.47
C MET A 1 -3.22 23.51 -16.40
N ILE A 2 -3.72 22.27 -16.47
CA ILE A 2 -4.50 21.69 -15.36
C ILE A 2 -3.45 21.27 -14.33
N ASP A 3 -3.45 21.92 -13.18
CA ASP A 3 -2.72 21.43 -12.01
C ASP A 3 -3.36 20.08 -11.67
N VAL A 4 -2.71 18.98 -12.05
CA VAL A 4 -3.21 17.64 -11.73
C VAL A 4 -3.00 17.50 -10.24
N GLU A 5 -4.06 17.74 -9.48
CA GLU A 5 -4.03 17.57 -8.04
C GLU A 5 -3.60 16.14 -7.73
N LEU A 6 -2.39 16.00 -7.17
CA LEU A 6 -1.85 14.69 -6.83
C LEU A 6 -2.79 14.00 -5.85
N THR A 7 -3.09 12.73 -6.13
CA THR A 7 -3.84 11.91 -5.19
C THR A 7 -3.08 11.78 -3.86
N PRO A 8 -3.76 11.50 -2.73
CA PRO A 8 -3.11 11.40 -1.42
C PRO A 8 -1.86 10.53 -1.41
N THR A 9 -1.91 9.30 -1.96
CA THR A 9 -0.73 8.43 -1.95
C THR A 9 0.39 8.94 -2.86
N ARG A 10 0.07 9.65 -3.96
CA ARG A 10 1.05 10.29 -4.84
C ARG A 10 1.79 11.42 -4.13
N ARG A 11 1.08 12.22 -3.33
CA ARG A 11 1.70 13.25 -2.49
C ARG A 11 2.66 12.62 -1.48
N TRP A 12 2.27 11.51 -0.84
CA TRP A 12 3.13 10.81 0.10
C TRP A 12 4.38 10.22 -0.55
N GLN A 13 4.24 9.58 -1.72
CA GLN A 13 5.37 9.09 -2.51
C GLN A 13 6.33 10.23 -2.90
N ALA A 14 5.79 11.41 -3.26
CA ALA A 14 6.59 12.57 -3.67
C ALA A 14 7.51 13.12 -2.56
N LEU A 15 7.30 12.74 -1.29
CA LEU A 15 8.21 13.09 -0.19
C LEU A 15 9.52 12.32 -0.22
N VAL A 16 9.58 11.21 -0.98
CA VAL A 16 10.73 10.32 -1.06
C VAL A 16 11.05 10.02 -2.53
N PRO A 17 11.44 11.03 -3.34
CA PRO A 17 11.62 10.89 -4.78
C PRO A 17 12.73 9.90 -5.18
N GLU A 18 13.67 9.61 -4.27
CA GLU A 18 14.72 8.61 -4.44
C GLU A 18 14.19 7.17 -4.54
N LEU A 19 12.98 6.90 -4.04
CA LEU A 19 12.29 5.62 -4.20
C LEU A 19 11.65 5.53 -5.60
N GLN A 20 12.47 5.53 -6.64
CA GLN A 20 12.02 5.29 -8.02
C GLN A 20 11.30 3.94 -8.16
N SER A 21 10.53 3.76 -9.25
CA SER A 21 9.65 2.61 -9.48
C SER A 21 10.33 1.26 -9.23
N MET A 22 9.62 0.32 -8.61
CA MET A 22 10.11 -1.05 -8.47
C MET A 22 10.09 -1.75 -9.82
N THR A 23 11.21 -1.72 -10.56
CA THR A 23 11.37 -2.57 -11.74
C THR A 23 11.55 -4.02 -11.29
N THR A 24 10.66 -4.91 -11.71
CA THR A 24 10.75 -6.35 -11.38
C THR A 24 11.92 -6.98 -12.14
N PRO A 25 12.78 -7.81 -11.51
CA PRO A 25 13.85 -8.49 -12.24
C PRO A 25 13.25 -9.44 -13.29
N THR A 26 13.70 -9.27 -14.54
CA THR A 26 13.30 -10.10 -15.69
C THR A 26 13.87 -11.51 -15.52
N GLY A 27 13.07 -12.43 -14.99
CA GLY A 27 13.50 -13.80 -14.75
C GLY A 27 12.35 -14.77 -14.48
N SER A 28 11.34 -14.82 -15.36
CA SER A 28 10.34 -15.89 -15.32
C SER A 28 9.71 -16.12 -16.69
N THR A 29 9.71 -17.37 -17.15
CA THR A 29 9.32 -17.84 -18.49
C THR A 29 7.80 -18.00 -18.67
N ALA A 30 7.01 -17.15 -18.01
CA ALA A 30 5.56 -17.01 -18.20
C ALA A 30 5.28 -15.86 -19.19
N PRO A 31 4.07 -15.71 -19.77
CA PRO A 31 3.74 -14.52 -20.54
C PRO A 31 3.93 -13.27 -19.66
N VAL A 32 5.04 -12.58 -19.86
CA VAL A 32 5.45 -11.47 -19.01
C VAL A 32 4.54 -10.30 -19.35
N PRO A 33 3.84 -9.69 -18.37
CA PRO A 33 3.19 -8.41 -18.60
C PRO A 33 4.26 -7.43 -19.13
N SER A 34 3.89 -6.56 -20.07
CA SER A 34 4.80 -5.50 -20.53
C SER A 34 5.45 -4.81 -19.31
N PRO A 35 6.74 -4.44 -19.35
CA PRO A 35 7.41 -3.78 -18.22
C PRO A 35 6.59 -2.64 -17.61
N ALA A 36 5.92 -1.85 -18.48
CA ALA A 36 5.03 -0.78 -18.05
C ALA A 36 3.81 -1.26 -17.24
N ALA A 37 3.28 -2.45 -17.51
CA ALA A 37 2.18 -3.03 -16.74
C ALA A 37 2.66 -3.60 -15.40
N ALA A 38 3.88 -4.16 -15.33
CA ALA A 38 4.48 -4.58 -14.06
C ALA A 38 4.76 -3.38 -13.15
N ASP A 39 5.32 -2.30 -13.70
CA ASP A 39 5.58 -1.05 -12.97
C ASP A 39 4.27 -0.44 -12.43
N ARG A 40 3.21 -0.39 -13.25
CA ARG A 40 1.88 0.06 -12.82
C ARG A 40 1.29 -0.82 -11.72
N ALA A 41 1.50 -2.12 -11.78
CA ALA A 41 1.01 -3.06 -10.77
C ALA A 41 1.74 -2.89 -9.43
N ALA A 42 3.07 -2.70 -9.47
CA ALA A 42 3.87 -2.44 -8.29
C ALA A 42 3.50 -1.10 -7.63
N ASP A 43 3.30 -0.06 -8.44
CA ASP A 43 2.82 1.23 -7.98
C ASP A 43 1.43 1.12 -7.31
N THR A 44 0.50 0.41 -7.95
CA THR A 44 -0.84 0.17 -7.40
C THR A 44 -0.77 -0.56 -6.06
N ALA A 45 0.06 -1.61 -5.97
CA ALA A 45 0.25 -2.38 -4.74
C ALA A 45 0.78 -1.50 -3.59
N GLU A 46 1.80 -0.67 -3.85
CA GLU A 46 2.34 0.26 -2.85
C GLU A 46 1.28 1.25 -2.35
N ARG A 47 0.53 1.84 -3.28
CA ARG A 47 -0.50 2.83 -2.97
C ARG A 47 -1.66 2.22 -2.19
N LEU A 48 -2.06 0.98 -2.50
CA LEU A 48 -3.02 0.23 -1.72
C LEU A 48 -2.53 -0.05 -0.29
N LEU A 49 -1.26 -0.41 -0.10
CA LEU A 49 -0.68 -0.63 1.22
C LEU A 49 -0.59 0.65 2.04
N LEU A 50 -0.27 1.79 1.42
CA LEU A 50 -0.30 3.10 2.07
C LEU A 50 -1.72 3.44 2.56
N LEU A 51 -2.74 3.27 1.70
CA LEU A 51 -4.13 3.50 2.08
C LEU A 51 -4.55 2.59 3.23
N LEU A 52 -4.15 1.31 3.20
CA LEU A 52 -4.43 0.35 4.26
C LEU A 52 -3.79 0.78 5.59
N HIS A 53 -2.51 1.14 5.58
CA HIS A 53 -1.79 1.61 6.77
C HIS A 53 -2.48 2.84 7.41
N TYR A 54 -2.87 3.82 6.60
CA TYR A 54 -3.56 5.03 7.08
C TYR A 54 -5.05 4.85 7.36
N SER A 55 -5.58 3.65 7.14
CA SER A 55 -6.96 3.27 7.45
C SER A 55 -7.07 2.53 8.80
N ILE A 56 -5.94 2.10 9.37
CA ILE A 56 -5.87 1.52 10.71
C ILE A 56 -6.17 2.61 11.74
N ASP A 57 -7.06 2.30 12.67
CA ASP A 57 -7.29 3.15 13.84
C ASP A 57 -6.25 2.80 14.92
N TRP A 58 -5.12 3.48 14.85
CA TRP A 58 -3.97 3.28 15.75
C TRP A 58 -4.25 3.61 17.22
N ASP A 59 -5.33 4.33 17.51
CA ASP A 59 -5.66 4.74 18.88
C ASP A 59 -6.68 3.79 19.53
N ASN A 60 -7.53 3.16 18.73
CA ASN A 60 -8.68 2.38 19.22
C ASN A 60 -8.63 0.88 18.88
N THR A 61 -7.56 0.39 18.23
CA THR A 61 -7.42 -1.05 17.87
C THR A 61 -6.24 -1.70 18.56
N TRP A 62 -6.25 -3.04 18.61
CA TRP A 62 -5.18 -3.85 19.22
C TRP A 62 -3.82 -3.63 18.55
N ILE A 63 -3.78 -3.23 17.27
CA ILE A 63 -2.54 -2.88 16.55
C ILE A 63 -1.87 -1.66 17.17
N GLY A 64 -2.68 -0.75 17.71
CA GLY A 64 -2.24 0.42 18.45
C GLY A 64 -1.49 0.11 19.74
N GLU A 65 -1.72 -1.05 20.35
CA GLU A 65 -1.09 -1.43 21.62
C GLU A 65 0.43 -1.57 21.47
N GLU A 66 1.19 -1.12 22.49
CA GLU A 66 2.66 -1.01 22.39
C GLU A 66 3.34 -2.32 21.97
N LYS A 67 2.88 -3.46 22.51
CA LYS A 67 3.40 -4.80 22.18
C LYS A 67 3.26 -5.16 20.69
N HIS A 68 2.18 -4.70 20.04
CA HIS A 68 1.87 -5.00 18.64
C HIS A 68 2.47 -3.95 17.70
N ARG A 69 2.59 -2.70 18.15
CA ARG A 69 3.25 -1.64 17.40
C ARG A 69 4.72 -1.97 17.08
N LYS A 70 5.42 -2.62 18.01
CA LYS A 70 6.81 -3.07 17.82
C LYS A 70 6.94 -4.13 16.73
N THR A 71 5.96 -5.00 16.55
CA THR A 71 5.98 -6.10 15.57
C THR A 71 5.11 -5.83 14.34
N TYR A 72 4.50 -4.66 14.24
CA TYR A 72 3.56 -4.33 13.17
C TYR A 72 4.19 -4.48 11.79
N TRP A 73 5.32 -3.80 11.57
CA TRP A 73 6.02 -3.78 10.29
C TRP A 73 6.66 -5.12 9.96
N ASP A 74 7.15 -5.84 10.98
CA ASP A 74 8.01 -7.00 10.80
C ASP A 74 7.22 -8.32 10.73
N ASP A 75 6.03 -8.37 11.33
CA ASP A 75 5.22 -9.60 11.40
C ASP A 75 3.75 -9.35 11.04
N VAL A 76 3.04 -8.51 11.81
CA VAL A 76 1.57 -8.40 11.68
C VAL A 76 1.15 -7.99 10.27
N LEU A 77 1.69 -6.88 9.75
CA LEU A 77 1.34 -6.37 8.43
C LEU A 77 1.73 -7.37 7.33
N VAL A 78 2.94 -7.93 7.42
CA VAL A 78 3.46 -8.91 6.46
C VAL A 78 2.54 -10.12 6.38
N SER A 79 2.23 -10.72 7.53
CA SER A 79 1.41 -11.92 7.65
C SER A 79 -0.01 -11.69 7.14
N ARG A 80 -0.68 -10.60 7.57
CA ARG A 80 -2.06 -10.31 7.16
C ARG A 80 -2.18 -9.99 5.68
N VAL A 81 -1.28 -9.16 5.15
CA VAL A 81 -1.26 -8.84 3.71
C VAL A 81 -1.00 -10.09 2.90
N ARG A 82 -0.04 -10.94 3.30
CA ARG A 82 0.24 -12.20 2.60
C ARG A 82 -0.99 -13.10 2.55
N VAL A 83 -1.67 -13.31 3.69
CA VAL A 83 -2.91 -14.09 3.76
C VAL A 83 -3.98 -13.51 2.84
N ALA A 84 -4.21 -12.18 2.86
CA ALA A 84 -5.18 -11.54 1.99
C ALA A 84 -4.82 -11.73 0.50
N SER A 85 -3.55 -11.58 0.13
CA SER A 85 -3.07 -11.70 -1.24
C SER A 85 -3.20 -13.11 -1.82
N TYR A 86 -3.09 -14.15 -0.99
CA TYR A 86 -3.30 -15.53 -1.45
C TYR A 86 -4.78 -15.96 -1.48
N ARG A 87 -5.65 -15.31 -0.70
CA ARG A 87 -7.08 -15.69 -0.57
C ARG A 87 -8.00 -14.94 -1.51
N SER A 88 -7.51 -13.93 -2.21
CA SER A 88 -8.34 -13.02 -3.01
C SER A 88 -8.16 -13.27 -4.49
N ALA A 89 -9.26 -13.26 -5.24
CA ALA A 89 -9.25 -13.27 -6.71
C ALA A 89 -9.36 -11.85 -7.30
N THR A 90 -9.92 -10.90 -6.53
CA THR A 90 -10.08 -9.50 -6.93
C THR A 90 -9.44 -8.52 -5.94
N LEU A 91 -9.19 -7.28 -6.36
CA LEU A 91 -8.67 -6.23 -5.48
C LEU A 91 -9.70 -5.80 -4.42
N HIS A 92 -11.00 -5.87 -4.75
CA HIS A 92 -12.07 -5.62 -3.78
C HIS A 92 -12.07 -6.63 -2.63
N GLU A 93 -11.97 -7.93 -2.96
CA GLU A 93 -11.83 -9.00 -1.96
C GLU A 93 -10.56 -8.85 -1.15
N TRP A 94 -9.45 -8.50 -1.81
CA TRP A 94 -8.17 -8.25 -1.14
C TRP A 94 -8.28 -7.13 -0.12
N TRP A 95 -8.84 -5.98 -0.52
CA TRP A 95 -9.02 -4.84 0.37
C TRP A 95 -9.90 -5.19 1.56
N SER A 96 -11.04 -5.85 1.30
CA SER A 96 -11.96 -6.28 2.36
C SER A 96 -11.29 -7.24 3.34
N THR A 97 -10.54 -8.22 2.83
CA THR A 97 -9.87 -9.24 3.65
C THR A 97 -8.73 -8.61 4.46
N ALA A 98 -7.85 -7.84 3.81
CA ALA A 98 -6.73 -7.19 4.48
C ALA A 98 -7.20 -6.19 5.54
N SER A 99 -8.24 -5.40 5.24
CA SER A 99 -8.81 -4.44 6.19
C SER A 99 -9.41 -5.17 7.39
N SER A 100 -10.16 -6.24 7.18
CA SER A 100 -10.73 -7.03 8.27
C SER A 100 -9.66 -7.70 9.14
N LEU A 101 -8.58 -8.21 8.55
CA LEU A 101 -7.50 -8.85 9.31
C LEU A 101 -6.67 -7.87 10.15
N LEU A 102 -6.72 -6.58 9.81
CA LEU A 102 -6.00 -5.50 10.47
C LEU A 102 -6.92 -4.57 11.26
N ASP A 103 -8.21 -4.90 11.39
CA ASP A 103 -9.24 -4.01 11.94
C ASP A 103 -9.17 -2.58 11.38
N ALA A 104 -8.80 -2.46 10.10
CA ALA A 104 -8.74 -1.19 9.39
C ALA A 104 -10.16 -0.74 9.01
N THR A 105 -10.42 0.54 9.18
CA THR A 105 -11.71 1.16 8.86
C THR A 105 -11.72 1.64 7.40
N ALA A 106 -12.88 1.92 6.82
CA ALA A 106 -12.91 2.58 5.52
C ALA A 106 -12.23 3.97 5.61
N PRO A 107 -11.51 4.42 4.55
CA PRO A 107 -10.85 5.73 4.59
C PRO A 107 -11.81 6.86 4.97
N ARG A 108 -11.44 7.63 6.01
CA ARG A 108 -12.30 8.71 6.55
C ARG A 108 -12.44 9.90 5.61
N HIS A 109 -11.38 10.21 4.86
CA HIS A 109 -11.33 11.35 3.93
C HIS A 109 -11.83 10.98 2.53
N SER A 110 -12.55 11.90 1.89
CA SER A 110 -13.22 11.66 0.59
C SER A 110 -12.24 11.47 -0.57
N ASP A 111 -11.12 12.17 -0.56
CA ASP A 111 -10.00 12.03 -1.50
C ASP A 111 -9.41 10.61 -1.48
N ARG A 112 -9.17 10.06 -0.28
CA ARG A 112 -8.66 8.69 -0.08
C ARG A 112 -9.69 7.64 -0.50
N ARG A 113 -10.98 7.86 -0.23
CA ARG A 113 -12.05 6.96 -0.74
C ARG A 113 -12.10 6.94 -2.27
N ARG A 114 -11.98 8.11 -2.91
CA ARG A 114 -11.96 8.22 -4.37
C ARG A 114 -10.74 7.52 -4.97
N GLU A 115 -9.56 7.77 -4.40
CA GLU A 115 -8.33 7.12 -4.84
C GLU A 115 -8.40 5.60 -4.67
N LEU A 116 -8.89 5.12 -3.53
CA LEU A 116 -9.10 3.69 -3.31
C LEU A 116 -10.02 3.10 -4.39
N ALA A 117 -11.18 3.72 -4.63
CA ALA A 117 -12.12 3.24 -5.64
C ALA A 117 -11.49 3.15 -7.04
N GLN A 118 -10.59 4.07 -7.39
CA GLN A 118 -9.83 4.03 -8.65
C GLN A 118 -8.84 2.86 -8.68
N LEU A 119 -8.03 2.69 -7.63
CA LEU A 119 -7.03 1.61 -7.54
C LEU A 119 -7.67 0.22 -7.59
N LEU A 120 -8.87 0.07 -7.03
CA LEU A 120 -9.59 -1.21 -7.04
C LEU A 120 -10.09 -1.63 -8.44
N GLN A 121 -10.05 -0.74 -9.44
CA GLN A 121 -10.36 -1.06 -10.84
C GLN A 121 -9.17 -1.60 -11.63
N GLU A 122 -7.96 -1.57 -11.08
CA GLU A 122 -6.77 -2.09 -11.76
C GLU A 122 -6.86 -3.62 -11.96
N PRO A 123 -6.20 -4.17 -12.99
CA PRO A 123 -6.18 -5.60 -13.23
C PRO A 123 -5.66 -6.36 -11.98
N PRO A 124 -6.45 -7.27 -11.39
CA PRO A 124 -6.13 -7.84 -10.09
C PRO A 124 -4.91 -8.77 -10.13
N LEU A 125 -4.80 -9.62 -11.16
CA LEU A 125 -3.73 -10.62 -11.27
C LEU A 125 -2.32 -10.05 -11.13
N PRO A 126 -1.90 -9.02 -11.90
CA PRO A 126 -0.54 -8.49 -11.77
C PRO A 126 -0.30 -7.83 -10.41
N VAL A 127 -1.27 -7.09 -9.86
CA VAL A 127 -1.14 -6.43 -8.55
C VAL A 127 -1.01 -7.46 -7.42
N LEU A 128 -1.89 -8.47 -7.41
CA LEU A 128 -1.84 -9.57 -6.43
C LEU A 128 -0.55 -10.37 -6.56
N SER A 129 -0.05 -10.59 -7.78
CA SER A 129 1.23 -11.25 -8.00
C SER A 129 2.40 -10.48 -7.38
N ILE A 130 2.44 -9.14 -7.51
CA ILE A 130 3.46 -8.32 -6.83
C ILE A 130 3.30 -8.41 -5.31
N LEU A 131 2.07 -8.32 -4.79
CA LEU A 131 1.78 -8.43 -3.36
C LEU A 131 2.13 -9.81 -2.78
N GLN A 132 2.24 -10.86 -3.60
CA GLN A 132 2.68 -12.19 -3.16
C GLN A 132 4.21 -12.36 -3.23
N THR A 133 4.83 -11.84 -4.30
CA THR A 133 6.24 -12.12 -4.64
C THR A 133 7.22 -11.06 -4.14
N SER A 134 6.78 -9.81 -4.01
CA SER A 134 7.64 -8.64 -3.71
C SER A 134 7.23 -7.93 -2.42
N LEU A 135 6.43 -8.59 -1.57
CA LEU A 135 5.86 -7.99 -0.36
C LEU A 135 6.89 -7.36 0.59
N PRO A 136 8.02 -8.01 0.93
CA PRO A 136 9.00 -7.41 1.84
C PRO A 136 9.57 -6.09 1.30
N ALA A 137 9.85 -6.03 -0.01
CA ALA A 137 10.36 -4.82 -0.66
C ALA A 137 9.31 -3.70 -0.67
N LEU A 138 8.05 -4.03 -0.98
CA LEU A 138 6.93 -3.08 -0.90
C LEU A 138 6.78 -2.52 0.52
N LEU A 139 6.80 -3.37 1.54
CA LEU A 139 6.59 -2.92 2.92
C LEU A 139 7.73 -2.05 3.44
N LEU A 140 8.97 -2.31 3.02
CA LEU A 140 10.09 -1.42 3.32
C LEU A 140 9.86 -0.02 2.73
N ARG A 141 9.42 0.06 1.47
CA ARG A 141 9.12 1.33 0.80
C ARG A 141 7.97 2.07 1.48
N VAL A 142 6.87 1.37 1.76
CA VAL A 142 5.73 1.91 2.51
C VAL A 142 6.18 2.46 3.85
N ARG A 143 7.01 1.72 4.60
CA ARG A 143 7.56 2.18 5.87
C ARG A 143 8.34 3.49 5.72
N ILE A 144 9.29 3.56 4.78
CA ILE A 144 10.08 4.78 4.52
C ILE A 144 9.15 5.96 4.19
N ILE A 145 8.16 5.77 3.32
CA ILE A 145 7.19 6.81 2.96
C ILE A 145 6.39 7.26 4.19
N THR A 146 5.90 6.33 5.02
CA THR A 146 5.13 6.69 6.22
C THR A 146 5.96 7.43 7.27
N GLU A 147 7.27 7.12 7.37
CA GLU A 147 8.22 7.84 8.21
C GLU A 147 8.42 9.27 7.70
N ALA A 148 8.58 9.46 6.38
CA ALA A 148 8.69 10.78 5.75
C ALA A 148 7.42 11.63 5.95
N VAL A 149 6.23 11.06 5.73
CA VAL A 149 4.94 11.73 6.00
C VAL A 149 4.81 12.12 7.46
N SER A 150 5.26 11.27 8.40
CA SER A 150 5.24 11.57 9.83
C SER A 150 6.18 12.73 10.17
N ALA A 151 7.38 12.76 9.57
CA ALA A 151 8.34 13.85 9.74
C ALA A 151 7.80 15.19 9.21
N GLU A 152 7.19 15.19 8.03
CA GLU A 152 6.61 16.41 7.45
C GLU A 152 5.45 16.95 8.29
N ARG A 153 4.52 16.09 8.73
CA ARG A 153 3.41 16.52 9.61
C ARG A 153 3.91 17.12 10.91
N LYS A 154 5.00 16.57 11.48
CA LYS A 154 5.65 17.13 12.67
C LYS A 154 6.29 18.49 12.39
N ALA A 155 6.85 18.70 11.21
CA ALA A 155 7.43 19.98 10.81
C ALA A 155 6.36 21.06 10.58
N GLN A 156 5.20 20.69 10.04
CA GLN A 156 4.06 21.60 9.82
C GLN A 156 3.34 21.99 11.11
N ASN A 157 3.37 21.14 12.13
CA ASN A 157 2.76 21.39 13.44
C ASN A 157 3.71 22.07 14.44
N ARG A 158 4.93 22.42 14.03
CA ARG A 158 5.92 23.15 14.82
C ARG A 158 5.92 24.61 14.42
#